data_AF-A0A448YKT5-F1
#
_entry.id   AF-A0A448YKT5-F1
#
_cell.length_a   1.000
_cell.length_b   1.000
_cell.length_c   1.000
_cell.angle_alpha   90.00
_cell.angle_beta   90.00
_cell.angle_gamma   90.00
#
_symmetry.space_group_name_H-M   'P 1'
#
loop_
_entity.id
_entity.type
_entity.pdbx_description
1 polymer ?
#
loop_
_entity_poly.entity_id
_entity_poly.type
_entity_poly.pdbx_seq_one_letter_code
_entity_poly.pdbx_strand_id
1 'polypeptide(L)'
;MSENADSKISSFSLRSWRNIYLIFSTVIRFVVCLQTSYIHPDEFFQSFQPIYNDNIPWEFSSDNISRSFVPLYIAYYPIIYVGSWLGLSSLTVYFLVKLEFCLLTWVILEWCLYRVMPAKPERVKASFFVNTSYITLVYQSHTFSNSLETCILLPVLYIINDIRGYLESKSRERYSLLRLTLLGVLVSLGVFNRITFVCWLLLPSIFLLKFFLQHTLLSFVPICSFIAVTVIFILIDTYHFHGSLNGLVIAPLNNILYNTDYNNLAKHGIHPLYTHLLINYPQIFGPLIFLLYPFGKEYINTTMFLSCVSGLLSLSLIPHQELRFLIPAVPLACSCISLKRSRKLSSLIIKLWIVFNAIMILFMGVLHQGGVVPAMSFLDNELGGDTTALLFWRTYKPPTWLLKDHLGSCAYFNRDEDNLLDLDYASIERDYSVDFMGFDTDGFVKTVSRIVSTNSDGRKVYLVAPFNAMLNLSRNEKVEFNFEELWSTSWHYDMDHFEYDKFGYRTFIPGIGVYCLTR
;
A
#
# COMPACT_ATOMS: atom_id res chain seq x y z
N MET A 1 -27.98 -25.91 45.33
CA MET A 1 -27.13 -26.34 44.20
C MET A 1 -27.38 -25.45 42.97
N SER A 2 -27.10 -24.14 43.05
CA SER A 2 -27.36 -23.22 41.92
C SER A 2 -26.41 -22.01 41.91
N GLU A 3 -25.12 -22.24 42.19
CA GLU A 3 -24.14 -21.14 42.32
C GLU A 3 -22.88 -21.33 41.46
N ASN A 4 -22.91 -22.18 40.43
CA ASN A 4 -21.72 -22.49 39.61
C ASN A 4 -21.90 -22.35 38.09
N ALA A 5 -22.97 -21.71 37.62
CA ALA A 5 -23.18 -21.51 36.18
C ALA A 5 -22.77 -20.11 35.65
N ASP A 6 -22.72 -19.08 36.51
CA ASP A 6 -22.44 -17.70 36.07
C ASP A 6 -20.96 -17.29 36.07
N SER A 7 -20.04 -18.17 36.49
CA SER A 7 -18.60 -17.88 36.56
C SER A 7 -17.80 -18.32 35.33
N LYS A 8 -18.39 -19.07 34.38
CA LYS A 8 -17.66 -19.62 33.22
C LYS A 8 -17.75 -18.81 31.93
N ILE A 9 -18.60 -17.78 31.87
CA ILE A 9 -18.74 -16.92 30.66
C ILE A 9 -18.03 -15.56 30.85
N SER A 10 -17.44 -15.31 32.01
CA SER A 10 -16.80 -14.03 32.38
C SER A 10 -15.29 -13.96 32.10
N SER A 11 -14.67 -14.99 31.54
CA SER A 11 -13.22 -15.04 31.33
C SER A 11 -12.83 -15.00 29.85
N PHE A 12 -13.03 -13.86 29.18
CA PHE A 12 -11.92 -13.37 28.38
C PHE A 12 -10.88 -12.90 29.41
N SER A 13 -10.13 -13.86 29.96
CA SER A 13 -9.28 -13.60 31.12
C SER A 13 -8.32 -12.46 30.80
N LEU A 14 -7.94 -11.65 31.78
CA LEU A 14 -6.92 -10.62 31.58
C LEU A 14 -5.62 -11.17 30.97
N ARG A 15 -5.37 -12.48 31.09
CA ARG A 15 -4.27 -13.19 30.42
C ARG A 15 -4.55 -13.45 28.93
N SER A 16 -5.78 -13.74 28.51
CA SER A 16 -6.09 -14.07 27.12
C SER A 16 -5.94 -12.89 26.16
N TRP A 17 -6.44 -11.70 26.50
CA TRP A 17 -6.30 -10.54 25.61
C TRP A 17 -4.86 -10.03 25.54
N ARG A 18 -4.10 -10.10 26.64
CA ARG A 18 -2.68 -9.74 26.66
C ARG A 18 -1.86 -10.68 25.79
N ASN A 19 -2.13 -11.98 25.86
CA ASN A 19 -1.48 -12.96 24.99
C ASN A 19 -1.81 -12.72 23.53
N ILE A 20 -3.08 -12.47 23.20
CA ILE A 20 -3.49 -12.11 21.82
C ILE A 20 -2.75 -10.86 21.35
N TYR A 21 -2.76 -9.79 22.17
CA TYR A 21 -2.05 -8.56 21.85
C TYR A 21 -0.57 -8.82 21.57
N LEU A 22 0.13 -9.52 22.47
CA LEU A 22 1.56 -9.81 22.32
C LEU A 22 1.84 -10.67 21.08
N ILE A 23 1.06 -11.73 20.85
CA ILE A 23 1.22 -12.59 19.68
C ILE A 23 1.02 -11.79 18.38
N PHE A 24 -0.01 -10.95 18.31
CA PHE A 24 -0.26 -10.14 17.12
C PHE A 24 0.80 -9.04 16.94
N SER A 25 1.13 -8.30 18.00
CA SER A 25 2.01 -7.15 17.93
C SER A 25 3.48 -7.51 17.72
N THR A 26 3.92 -8.71 18.12
CA THR A 26 5.30 -9.18 17.93
C THR A 26 5.38 -10.31 16.91
N VAL A 27 4.87 -11.50 17.23
CA VAL A 27 5.09 -12.71 16.41
C VAL A 27 4.47 -12.57 15.03
N ILE A 28 3.16 -12.33 14.95
CA ILE A 28 2.45 -12.25 13.68
C ILE A 28 2.97 -11.06 12.87
N ARG A 29 3.20 -9.90 13.50
CA ARG A 29 3.77 -8.73 12.84
C ARG A 29 5.04 -9.05 12.04
N PHE A 30 6.03 -9.67 12.66
CA PHE A 30 7.29 -9.99 11.98
C PHE A 30 7.14 -11.14 10.97
N VAL A 31 6.31 -12.15 11.26
CA VAL A 31 6.03 -13.24 10.33
C VAL A 31 5.37 -12.71 9.05
N VAL A 32 4.35 -11.86 9.18
CA VAL A 32 3.59 -11.26 8.07
C VAL A 32 4.45 -10.26 7.30
N CYS A 33 5.25 -9.44 7.99
CA CYS A 33 6.18 -8.52 7.35
C CYS A 33 7.13 -9.22 6.38
N LEU A 34 7.54 -10.46 6.68
CA LEU A 34 8.45 -11.26 5.86
C LEU A 34 7.74 -12.12 4.81
N GLN A 35 6.42 -12.03 4.68
CA GLN A 35 5.70 -12.73 3.61
C GLN A 35 5.86 -12.01 2.28
N THR A 36 5.67 -12.76 1.20
CA THR A 36 5.83 -12.31 -0.18
C THR A 36 4.51 -11.95 -0.87
N SER A 37 3.42 -11.77 -0.11
CA SER A 37 2.16 -11.27 -0.65
C SER A 37 2.39 -10.01 -1.48
N TYR A 38 1.58 -9.80 -2.52
CA TYR A 38 1.72 -8.64 -3.38
C TYR A 38 0.39 -7.94 -3.49
N ILE A 39 0.19 -6.91 -2.67
CA ILE A 39 -1.13 -6.34 -2.42
C ILE A 39 -1.57 -5.42 -3.56
N HIS A 40 -0.63 -4.69 -4.15
CA HIS A 40 -0.92 -3.75 -5.24
C HIS A 40 0.36 -3.36 -5.99
N PRO A 41 0.33 -3.19 -7.33
CA PRO A 41 1.47 -2.75 -8.14
C PRO A 41 2.33 -1.60 -7.62
N ASP A 42 1.71 -0.52 -7.15
CA ASP A 42 2.41 0.64 -6.57
C ASP A 42 3.33 0.33 -5.39
N GLU A 43 3.20 -0.84 -4.76
CA GLU A 43 4.16 -1.31 -3.74
C GLU A 43 5.59 -1.28 -4.26
N PHE A 44 5.75 -1.61 -5.55
CA PHE A 44 7.03 -1.57 -6.25
C PHE A 44 7.09 -0.36 -7.18
N PHE A 45 6.10 -0.19 -8.07
CA PHE A 45 6.20 0.78 -9.16
C PHE A 45 6.37 2.22 -8.68
N GLN A 46 5.82 2.59 -7.51
CA GLN A 46 5.97 3.94 -6.97
C GLN A 46 7.12 4.08 -5.96
N SER A 47 7.92 3.04 -5.75
CA SER A 47 8.98 3.00 -4.74
C SER A 47 10.31 2.50 -5.28
N PHE A 48 10.41 1.23 -5.68
CA PHE A 48 11.66 0.57 -6.08
C PHE A 48 12.01 0.86 -7.55
N GLN A 49 11.06 0.69 -8.48
CA GLN A 49 11.29 0.91 -9.92
C GLN A 49 11.91 2.29 -10.22
N PRO A 50 11.43 3.41 -9.65
CA PRO A 50 12.05 4.72 -9.88
C PRO A 50 13.47 4.82 -9.30
N ILE A 51 13.73 4.20 -8.15
CA ILE A 51 15.06 4.22 -7.51
C ILE A 51 16.07 3.39 -8.30
N TYR A 52 15.66 2.21 -8.77
CA TYR A 52 16.48 1.35 -9.59
C TYR A 52 16.52 1.79 -11.06
N ASN A 53 15.79 2.84 -11.45
CA ASN A 53 15.68 3.31 -12.83
C ASN A 53 15.30 2.17 -13.79
N ASP A 54 14.32 1.36 -13.39
CA ASP A 54 13.83 0.18 -14.10
C ASP A 54 12.32 0.30 -14.33
N ASN A 55 11.86 0.09 -15.58
CA ASN A 55 10.46 0.19 -15.97
C ASN A 55 9.73 1.39 -15.31
N ILE A 56 10.28 2.60 -15.53
CA ILE A 56 9.88 3.82 -14.84
C ILE A 56 8.39 4.09 -15.13
N PRO A 57 7.54 4.21 -14.11
CA PRO A 57 6.12 4.46 -14.34
C PRO A 57 5.89 5.92 -14.77
N TRP A 58 4.72 6.16 -15.35
CA TRP A 58 4.32 7.45 -15.88
C TRP A 58 4.42 8.60 -14.85
N GLU A 59 4.24 8.36 -13.54
CA GLU A 59 4.30 9.43 -12.54
C GLU A 59 5.68 10.08 -12.37
N PHE A 60 6.73 9.36 -12.77
CA PHE A 60 8.12 9.82 -12.73
C PHE A 60 8.68 10.09 -14.14
N SER A 61 7.85 9.95 -15.18
CA SER A 61 8.24 10.18 -16.57
C SER A 61 8.34 11.68 -16.89
N SER A 62 9.19 12.03 -17.88
CA SER A 62 9.59 13.41 -18.20
C SER A 62 8.44 14.35 -18.56
N ASP A 63 7.33 13.83 -19.06
CA ASP A 63 6.25 14.66 -19.63
C ASP A 63 5.29 15.17 -18.55
N ASN A 64 5.12 14.43 -17.44
CA ASN A 64 4.20 14.78 -16.36
C ASN A 64 4.66 14.22 -15.01
N ILE A 65 5.73 14.80 -14.47
CA ILE A 65 6.26 14.44 -13.14
C ILE A 65 5.22 14.81 -12.08
N SER A 66 4.47 13.82 -11.62
CA SER A 66 3.35 13.97 -10.69
C SER A 66 3.66 13.41 -9.30
N ARG A 67 4.85 12.84 -9.11
CA ARG A 67 5.36 12.39 -7.81
C ARG A 67 6.74 12.96 -7.53
N SER A 68 6.93 13.38 -6.28
CA SER A 68 8.20 13.84 -5.77
C SER A 68 9.14 12.66 -5.52
N PHE A 69 10.42 12.82 -5.81
CA PHE A 69 11.45 11.82 -5.49
C PHE A 69 11.94 11.97 -4.04
N VAL A 70 11.77 13.14 -3.42
CA VAL A 70 12.25 13.42 -2.06
C VAL A 70 11.74 12.41 -1.00
N PRO A 71 10.44 12.03 -0.95
CA PRO A 71 9.97 11.00 -0.02
C PRO A 71 10.68 9.65 -0.23
N LEU A 72 11.04 9.31 -1.48
CA LEU A 72 11.78 8.10 -1.79
C LEU A 72 13.20 8.14 -1.25
N TYR A 73 13.87 9.29 -1.40
CA TYR A 73 15.19 9.52 -0.82
C TYR A 73 15.22 9.43 0.71
N ILE A 74 14.15 9.83 1.37
CA ILE A 74 14.09 9.82 2.84
C ILE A 74 13.79 8.41 3.37
N ALA A 75 12.83 7.70 2.76
CA ALA A 75 12.25 6.49 3.35
C ALA A 75 12.70 5.16 2.74
N TYR A 76 13.37 5.15 1.58
CA TYR A 76 13.72 3.91 0.89
C TYR A 76 15.21 3.86 0.54
N TYR A 77 15.72 4.97 0.00
CA TYR A 77 17.10 5.06 -0.48
C TYR A 77 18.17 4.71 0.57
N PRO A 78 18.04 5.04 1.88
CA PRO A 78 19.08 4.71 2.86
C PRO A 78 19.33 3.21 3.00
N ILE A 79 18.27 2.39 3.10
CA ILE A 79 18.39 0.94 3.22
C ILE A 79 18.83 0.31 1.90
N ILE A 80 18.31 0.80 0.78
CA ILE A 80 18.74 0.34 -0.56
C ILE A 80 20.24 0.61 -0.75
N TYR A 81 20.70 1.82 -0.45
CA TYR A 81 22.11 2.20 -0.58
C TYR A 81 23.02 1.34 0.29
N VAL A 82 22.67 1.13 1.57
CA VAL A 82 23.45 0.27 2.48
C VAL A 82 23.42 -1.18 2.02
N GLY A 83 22.28 -1.68 1.56
CA GLY A 83 22.14 -3.04 1.04
C GLY A 83 23.01 -3.29 -0.18
N SER A 84 23.00 -2.37 -1.15
CA SER A 84 23.85 -2.42 -2.34
C SER A 84 25.34 -2.29 -1.97
N TRP A 85 25.68 -1.42 -1.02
CA TRP A 85 27.06 -1.28 -0.53
C TRP A 85 27.59 -2.55 0.13
N LEU A 86 26.71 -3.32 0.80
CA LEU A 86 27.03 -4.61 1.39
C LEU A 86 26.97 -5.79 0.39
N GLY A 87 26.59 -5.54 -0.87
CA GLY A 87 26.43 -6.60 -1.88
C GLY A 87 25.30 -7.58 -1.58
N LEU A 88 24.24 -7.14 -0.91
CA LEU A 88 23.07 -7.98 -0.63
C LEU A 88 22.22 -8.16 -1.90
N SER A 89 21.57 -9.32 -2.03
CA SER A 89 20.61 -9.55 -3.12
C SER A 89 19.44 -8.56 -3.08
N SER A 90 18.89 -8.22 -4.24
CA SER A 90 17.72 -7.33 -4.38
C SER A 90 16.52 -7.78 -3.53
N LEU A 91 16.30 -9.10 -3.42
CA LEU A 91 15.26 -9.67 -2.57
C LEU A 91 15.54 -9.45 -1.07
N THR A 92 16.79 -9.59 -0.63
CA THR A 92 17.18 -9.31 0.75
C THR A 92 16.95 -7.83 1.08
N VAL A 93 17.32 -6.93 0.17
CA VAL A 93 17.09 -5.49 0.31
C VAL A 93 15.60 -5.16 0.43
N TYR A 94 14.74 -5.78 -0.40
CA TYR A 94 13.29 -5.64 -0.29
C TYR A 94 12.79 -5.99 1.13
N PHE A 95 13.20 -7.13 1.68
CA PHE A 95 12.77 -7.53 3.03
C PHE A 95 13.29 -6.59 4.12
N LEU A 96 14.49 -6.01 3.96
CA LEU A 96 15.01 -5.01 4.89
C LEU A 96 14.18 -3.73 4.87
N VAL A 97 13.74 -3.27 3.69
CA VAL A 97 12.85 -2.10 3.57
C VAL A 97 11.47 -2.40 4.17
N LYS A 98 10.90 -3.60 3.96
CA LYS A 98 9.65 -4.00 4.66
C LYS A 98 9.83 -3.96 6.18
N LEU A 99 10.96 -4.46 6.68
CA LEU A 99 11.27 -4.45 8.10
C LEU A 99 11.39 -3.01 8.63
N GLU A 100 12.02 -2.11 7.89
CA GLU A 100 12.05 -0.67 8.19
C GLU A 100 10.63 -0.12 8.32
N PHE A 101 9.76 -0.33 7.32
CA PHE A 101 8.38 0.15 7.33
C PHE A 101 7.58 -0.43 8.50
N CYS A 102 7.76 -1.71 8.78
CA CYS A 102 7.14 -2.38 9.92
C CYS A 102 7.56 -1.74 11.25
N LEU A 103 8.85 -1.48 11.45
CA LEU A 103 9.37 -0.86 12.67
C LEU A 103 8.97 0.63 12.77
N LEU A 104 9.09 1.37 11.68
CA LEU A 104 8.74 2.78 11.58
C LEU A 104 7.27 3.00 11.95
N THR A 105 6.37 2.26 11.28
CA THR A 105 4.94 2.31 11.58
C THR A 105 4.69 1.93 13.03
N TRP A 106 5.30 0.84 13.52
CA TRP A 106 5.06 0.40 14.89
C TRP A 106 5.45 1.46 15.93
N VAL A 107 6.65 2.03 15.80
CA VAL A 107 7.17 3.05 16.73
C VAL A 107 6.34 4.33 16.67
N ILE A 108 6.06 4.86 15.49
CA ILE A 108 5.30 6.11 15.33
C ILE A 108 3.88 5.95 15.86
N LEU A 109 3.26 4.82 15.57
CA LEU A 109 1.89 4.54 15.96
C LEU A 109 1.77 4.42 17.48
N GLU A 110 2.60 3.61 18.13
CA GLU A 110 2.59 3.47 19.59
C GLU A 110 2.93 4.79 20.28
N TRP A 111 3.92 5.52 19.78
CA TRP A 111 4.29 6.83 20.31
C TRP A 111 3.13 7.83 20.19
N CYS A 112 2.46 7.90 19.05
CA CYS A 112 1.35 8.82 18.84
C CYS A 112 0.15 8.44 19.72
N LEU A 113 -0.24 7.16 19.76
CA LEU A 113 -1.33 6.71 20.63
C LEU A 113 -1.03 7.00 22.11
N TYR A 114 0.21 6.81 22.54
CA TYR A 114 0.63 7.15 23.91
C TYR A 114 0.47 8.64 24.23
N ARG A 115 0.74 9.53 23.26
CA ARG A 115 0.70 10.98 23.42
C ARG A 115 -0.70 11.58 23.28
N VAL A 116 -1.49 11.08 22.33
CA VAL A 116 -2.82 11.65 22.01
C VAL A 116 -3.90 11.16 22.98
N MET A 117 -3.86 9.89 23.39
CA MET A 117 -4.92 9.34 24.21
C MET A 117 -4.78 9.79 25.68
N PRO A 118 -5.85 10.30 26.31
CA PRO A 118 -5.74 10.98 27.61
C PRO A 118 -5.50 10.01 28.78
N ALA A 119 -6.06 8.79 28.71
CA ALA A 119 -6.06 7.84 29.82
C ALA A 119 -5.41 6.50 29.42
N LYS A 120 -4.77 5.83 30.40
CA LYS A 120 -4.13 4.52 30.21
C LYS A 120 -5.07 3.45 29.62
N PRO A 121 -6.33 3.29 30.09
CA PRO A 121 -7.24 2.30 29.50
C PRO A 121 -7.55 2.57 28.03
N GLU A 122 -7.69 3.85 27.66
CA GLU A 122 -7.96 4.29 26.29
C GLU A 122 -6.78 4.04 25.37
N ARG A 123 -5.54 4.27 25.86
CA ARG A 123 -4.29 3.92 25.15
C ARG A 123 -4.22 2.42 24.86
N VAL A 124 -4.41 1.59 25.89
CA VAL A 124 -4.35 0.12 25.77
C VAL A 124 -5.42 -0.38 24.80
N LYS A 125 -6.63 0.17 24.86
CA LYS A 125 -7.72 -0.16 23.93
C LYS A 125 -7.35 0.19 22.49
N ALA A 126 -6.95 1.43 22.23
CA ALA A 126 -6.58 1.86 20.87
C ALA A 126 -5.42 1.01 20.32
N SER A 127 -4.36 0.83 21.11
CA SER A 127 -3.20 0.00 20.74
C SER A 127 -3.62 -1.45 20.46
N PHE A 128 -4.53 -2.05 21.25
CA PHE A 128 -5.03 -3.40 21.01
C PHE A 128 -5.67 -3.55 19.62
N PHE A 129 -6.62 -2.67 19.27
CA PHE A 129 -7.34 -2.77 18.01
C PHE A 129 -6.46 -2.46 16.79
N VAL A 130 -5.55 -1.49 16.93
CA VAL A 130 -4.63 -1.16 15.85
C VAL A 130 -3.64 -2.29 15.61
N ASN A 131 -3.00 -2.83 16.65
CA ASN A 131 -2.02 -3.91 16.48
C ASN A 131 -2.63 -5.27 16.12
N THR A 132 -3.96 -5.41 16.19
CA THR A 132 -4.67 -6.62 15.75
C THR A 132 -5.33 -6.44 14.39
N SER A 133 -5.18 -5.27 13.75
CA SER A 133 -5.71 -4.99 12.42
C SER A 133 -4.82 -5.57 11.32
N TYR A 134 -5.42 -6.27 10.36
CA TYR A 134 -4.73 -6.76 9.17
C TYR A 134 -4.17 -5.60 8.34
N ILE A 135 -4.83 -4.43 8.30
CA ILE A 135 -4.28 -3.24 7.61
C ILE A 135 -2.96 -2.80 8.27
N THR A 136 -2.88 -2.82 9.60
CA THR A 136 -1.65 -2.46 10.31
C THR A 136 -0.56 -3.53 10.22
N LEU A 137 -0.93 -4.81 10.13
CA LEU A 137 0.04 -5.91 10.08
C LEU A 137 0.48 -6.28 8.67
N VAL A 138 -0.35 -6.00 7.66
CA VAL A 138 -0.13 -6.32 6.26
C VAL A 138 0.16 -5.03 5.49
N TYR A 139 -0.83 -4.17 5.25
CA TYR A 139 -0.63 -2.99 4.38
C TYR A 139 0.46 -2.03 4.89
N GLN A 140 0.51 -1.76 6.19
CA GLN A 140 1.49 -0.83 6.76
C GLN A 140 2.93 -1.37 6.81
N SER A 141 3.13 -2.69 6.73
CA SER A 141 4.47 -3.29 6.60
C SER A 141 4.90 -3.43 5.15
N HIS A 142 3.99 -3.21 4.19
CA HIS A 142 4.31 -3.12 2.78
C HIS A 142 4.76 -1.69 2.44
N THR A 143 5.54 -1.60 1.37
CA THR A 143 6.31 -0.42 0.95
C THR A 143 5.47 0.60 0.19
N PHE A 144 4.29 0.93 0.75
CA PHE A 144 3.38 1.91 0.16
C PHE A 144 3.68 3.33 0.60
N SER A 145 3.53 4.29 -0.33
CA SER A 145 3.47 5.72 0.01
C SER A 145 2.29 6.05 0.95
N ASN A 146 1.21 5.26 0.93
CA ASN A 146 0.09 5.35 1.88
C ASN A 146 0.50 5.00 3.33
N SER A 147 1.47 4.11 3.50
CA SER A 147 2.01 3.78 4.82
C SER A 147 2.77 4.97 5.39
N LEU A 148 3.61 5.61 4.57
CA LEU A 148 4.29 6.87 4.93
C LEU A 148 3.31 8.00 5.23
N GLU A 149 2.22 8.12 4.46
CA GLU A 149 1.15 9.10 4.71
C GLU A 149 0.60 8.95 6.13
N THR A 150 0.39 7.71 6.60
CA THR A 150 -0.05 7.45 7.98
C THR A 150 1.02 7.86 9.00
N CYS A 151 2.27 7.48 8.76
CA CYS A 151 3.41 7.81 9.63
C CYS A 151 3.66 9.32 9.76
N ILE A 152 3.34 10.10 8.72
CA ILE A 152 3.45 11.57 8.75
C ILE A 152 2.20 12.19 9.40
N LEU A 153 1.01 11.65 9.11
CA LEU A 153 -0.26 12.17 9.61
C LEU A 153 -0.35 12.09 11.14
N LEU A 154 0.07 10.97 11.74
CA LEU A 154 -0.06 10.75 13.17
C LEU A 154 0.69 11.81 14.03
N PRO A 155 1.98 12.13 13.78
CA PRO A 155 2.66 13.24 14.43
C PRO A 155 2.01 14.61 14.19
N VAL A 156 1.50 14.88 12.99
CA VAL A 156 0.78 16.14 12.71
C VAL A 156 -0.49 16.25 13.55
N LEU A 157 -1.28 15.18 13.64
CA LEU A 157 -2.48 15.14 14.47
C LEU A 157 -2.15 15.24 15.96
N TYR A 158 -1.03 14.68 16.41
CA TYR A 158 -0.53 14.90 17.76
C TYR A 158 -0.28 16.38 18.04
N ILE A 159 0.40 17.10 17.14
CA ILE A 159 0.65 18.54 17.30
C ILE A 159 -0.66 19.33 17.28
N ILE A 160 -1.60 19.00 16.39
CA ILE A 160 -2.92 19.65 16.35
C ILE A 160 -3.69 19.40 17.65
N ASN A 161 -3.63 18.18 18.18
CA ASN A 161 -4.29 17.83 19.44
C ASN A 161 -3.65 18.57 20.65
N ASP A 162 -2.33 18.76 20.63
CA ASP A 162 -1.61 19.53 21.64
C ASP A 162 -1.96 21.03 21.56
N ILE A 163 -2.05 21.60 20.35
CA ILE A 163 -2.54 22.98 20.13
C ILE A 163 -3.96 23.15 20.66
N ARG A 164 -4.84 22.19 20.39
CA ARG A 164 -6.18 22.19 20.97
C ARG A 164 -6.15 22.22 22.50
N GLY A 165 -5.36 21.35 23.12
CA GLY A 165 -5.20 21.33 24.59
C GLY A 165 -4.67 22.65 25.13
N TYR A 166 -3.74 23.29 24.43
CA TYR A 166 -3.24 24.62 24.73
C TYR A 166 -4.36 25.68 24.72
N LEU A 167 -5.16 25.72 23.65
CA LEU A 167 -6.30 26.64 23.51
C LEU A 167 -7.36 26.42 24.62
N GLU A 168 -7.65 25.17 24.96
CA GLU A 168 -8.64 24.82 25.99
C GLU A 168 -8.15 25.14 27.41
N SER A 169 -6.86 24.93 27.69
CA SER A 169 -6.25 25.21 29.00
C SER A 169 -6.14 26.70 29.33
N LYS A 170 -6.24 27.58 28.32
CA LYS A 170 -5.97 29.03 28.44
C LYS A 170 -4.63 29.33 29.12
N SER A 171 -3.63 28.48 28.88
CA SER A 171 -2.29 28.65 29.45
C SER A 171 -1.69 30.00 29.05
N ARG A 172 -1.01 30.66 29.99
CA ARG A 172 -0.25 31.90 29.74
C ARG A 172 1.16 31.62 29.19
N GLU A 173 1.59 30.36 29.22
CA GLU A 173 2.90 29.99 28.69
C GLU A 173 2.92 30.09 27.16
N ARG A 174 4.10 30.37 26.60
CA ARG A 174 4.26 30.39 25.14
C ARG A 174 4.25 28.96 24.60
N TYR A 175 3.49 28.75 23.54
CA TYR A 175 3.49 27.46 22.84
C TYR A 175 4.88 27.17 22.24
N SER A 176 5.25 25.88 22.17
CA SER A 176 6.58 25.46 21.74
C SER A 176 6.86 25.79 20.27
N LEU A 177 7.91 26.58 20.02
CA LEU A 177 8.37 26.93 18.67
C LEU A 177 8.82 25.71 17.88
N LEU A 178 9.48 24.74 18.54
CA LEU A 178 9.91 23.50 17.89
C LEU A 178 8.73 22.71 17.33
N ARG A 179 7.63 22.58 18.09
CA ARG A 179 6.41 21.89 17.63
C ARG A 179 5.77 22.60 16.45
N LEU A 180 5.81 23.93 16.43
CA LEU A 180 5.31 24.74 15.32
C LEU A 180 6.18 24.59 14.06
N THR A 181 7.51 24.62 14.19
CA THR A 181 8.41 24.35 13.07
C THR A 181 8.20 22.94 12.51
N LEU A 182 8.11 21.93 13.39
CA LEU A 182 7.85 20.55 12.99
C LEU A 182 6.49 20.39 12.28
N LEU A 183 5.46 21.15 12.68
CA LEU A 183 4.17 21.13 12.00
C LEU A 183 4.31 21.52 10.51
N GLY A 184 5.01 22.62 10.22
CA GLY A 184 5.22 23.06 8.83
C GLY A 184 6.05 22.07 8.01
N VAL A 185 7.12 21.54 8.61
CA VAL A 185 7.98 20.52 7.98
C VAL A 185 7.18 19.26 7.63
N LEU A 186 6.43 18.72 8.59
CA LEU A 186 5.67 17.48 8.41
C LEU A 186 4.51 17.65 7.42
N VAL A 187 3.84 18.81 7.42
CA VAL A 187 2.77 19.08 6.44
C VAL A 187 3.35 19.17 5.02
N SER A 188 4.51 19.80 4.84
CA SER A 188 5.19 19.84 3.54
C SER A 188 5.58 18.43 3.09
N LEU A 189 6.21 17.64 3.97
CA LEU A 189 6.55 16.25 3.69
C LEU A 189 5.32 15.39 3.33
N GLY A 190 4.21 15.58 4.04
CA GLY A 190 2.95 14.87 3.76
C GLY A 190 2.38 15.19 2.38
N VAL A 191 2.35 16.48 2.01
CA VAL A 191 1.85 16.95 0.70
C VAL A 191 2.70 16.42 -0.45
N PHE A 192 4.03 16.41 -0.31
CA PHE A 192 4.93 15.88 -1.35
C PHE A 192 4.95 14.35 -1.41
N ASN A 193 4.67 13.66 -0.30
CA ASN A 193 4.46 12.21 -0.32
C ASN A 193 3.17 11.85 -1.08
N ARG A 194 2.03 12.45 -0.70
CA ARG A 194 0.74 12.28 -1.39
C ARG A 194 -0.16 13.48 -1.17
N ILE A 195 -0.84 13.95 -2.23
CA ILE A 195 -1.80 15.05 -2.10
C ILE A 195 -3.04 14.69 -1.26
N THR A 196 -3.40 13.40 -1.22
CA THR A 196 -4.47 12.85 -0.38
C THR A 196 -4.28 13.14 1.11
N PHE A 197 -3.04 13.43 1.53
CA PHE A 197 -2.69 13.76 2.91
C PHE A 197 -3.50 14.93 3.44
N VAL A 198 -3.75 15.94 2.58
CA VAL A 198 -4.50 17.16 2.95
C VAL A 198 -5.94 16.84 3.34
N CYS A 199 -6.56 15.81 2.72
CA CYS A 199 -7.93 15.39 3.02
C CYS A 199 -8.11 14.99 4.48
N TRP A 200 -7.09 14.42 5.12
CA TRP A 200 -7.14 14.03 6.53
C TRP A 200 -7.06 15.21 7.51
N LEU A 201 -6.64 16.38 7.05
CA LEU A 201 -6.38 17.55 7.90
C LEU A 201 -7.50 18.59 7.88
N LEU A 202 -8.45 18.56 6.94
CA LEU A 202 -9.42 19.65 6.74
C LEU A 202 -10.23 19.96 8.01
N LEU A 203 -10.89 18.97 8.62
CA LEU A 203 -11.67 19.18 9.84
C LEU A 203 -10.82 19.47 11.10
N PRO A 204 -9.76 18.71 11.44
CA PRO A 204 -8.96 19.01 12.63
C PRO A 204 -8.22 20.36 12.53
N SER A 205 -8.00 20.90 11.32
CA SER A 205 -7.38 22.22 11.11
C SER A 205 -8.21 23.39 11.62
N ILE A 206 -9.48 23.19 12.02
CA ILE A 206 -10.25 24.23 12.73
C ILE A 206 -9.52 24.68 14.00
N PHE A 207 -8.81 23.78 14.70
CA PHE A 207 -8.01 24.14 15.88
C PHE A 207 -6.77 24.96 15.49
N LEU A 208 -6.14 24.63 14.36
CA LEU A 208 -5.03 25.43 13.82
C LEU A 208 -5.50 26.83 13.42
N LEU A 209 -6.65 26.95 12.76
CA LEU A 209 -7.24 28.23 12.39
C LEU A 209 -7.52 29.10 13.62
N LYS A 210 -8.12 28.51 14.67
CA LYS A 210 -8.34 29.21 15.94
C LYS A 210 -7.02 29.68 16.57
N PHE A 211 -6.01 28.82 16.59
CA PHE A 211 -4.68 29.20 17.08
C PHE A 211 -4.07 30.33 16.25
N PHE A 212 -4.23 30.30 14.93
CA PHE A 212 -3.68 31.30 14.03
C PHE A 212 -4.31 32.67 14.19
N LEU A 213 -5.62 32.71 14.42
CA LEU A 213 -6.34 33.95 14.70
C LEU A 213 -5.99 34.54 16.07
N GLN A 214 -5.74 33.71 17.08
CA GLN A 214 -5.42 34.16 18.44
C GLN A 214 -3.93 34.51 18.63
N HIS A 215 -3.03 33.84 17.90
CA HIS A 215 -1.59 33.96 18.04
C HIS A 215 -0.89 34.19 16.69
N THR A 216 -1.24 35.29 16.03
CA THR A 216 -0.79 35.64 14.67
C THR A 216 0.73 35.58 14.50
N LEU A 217 1.52 36.15 15.43
CA LEU A 217 2.98 36.16 15.35
C LEU A 217 3.60 34.75 15.40
N LEU A 218 3.10 33.88 16.28
CA LEU A 218 3.59 32.51 16.38
C LEU A 218 3.22 31.67 15.16
N SER A 219 2.15 32.06 14.47
CA SER A 219 1.61 31.34 13.32
C SER A 219 2.45 31.52 12.06
N PHE A 220 3.33 32.53 12.02
CA PHE A 220 4.34 32.62 10.98
C PHE A 220 5.37 31.48 11.04
N VAL A 221 5.63 30.89 12.21
CA VAL A 221 6.62 29.81 12.36
C VAL A 221 6.27 28.54 11.55
N PRO A 222 5.08 27.94 11.67
CA PRO A 222 4.71 26.80 10.84
C PRO A 222 4.58 27.17 9.35
N ILE A 223 4.18 28.40 9.03
CA ILE A 223 4.05 28.87 7.64
C ILE A 223 5.43 29.00 6.98
N CYS A 224 6.38 29.68 7.62
CA CYS A 224 7.72 29.86 7.09
C CYS A 224 8.46 28.53 6.96
N SER A 225 8.31 27.63 7.93
CA SER A 225 8.91 26.29 7.85
C SER A 225 8.30 25.44 6.73
N PHE A 226 6.97 25.49 6.54
CA PHE A 226 6.31 24.84 5.40
C PHE A 226 6.84 25.37 4.06
N ILE A 227 6.94 26.69 3.89
CA ILE A 227 7.45 27.32 2.67
C ILE A 227 8.90 26.92 2.42
N ALA A 228 9.75 27.00 3.43
CA ALA A 228 11.17 26.67 3.31
C ALA A 228 11.38 25.22 2.86
N VAL A 229 10.69 24.25 3.48
CA VAL A 229 10.79 22.83 3.10
C VAL A 229 10.22 22.59 1.71
N THR A 230 9.09 23.21 1.37
CA THR A 230 8.48 23.11 0.04
C THR A 230 9.42 23.59 -1.07
N VAL A 231 10.10 24.73 -0.86
CA VAL A 231 11.09 25.24 -1.80
C VAL A 231 12.27 24.27 -1.94
N ILE A 232 12.78 23.73 -0.83
CA ILE A 232 13.86 22.74 -0.87
C ILE A 232 13.45 21.52 -1.68
N PHE A 233 12.22 21.02 -1.51
CA PHE A 233 11.76 19.83 -2.21
C PHE A 233 11.61 20.08 -3.71
N ILE A 234 11.05 21.23 -4.10
CA ILE A 234 10.96 21.64 -5.51
C ILE A 234 12.36 21.71 -6.14
N LEU A 235 13.35 22.28 -5.44
CA LEU A 235 14.71 22.38 -5.97
C LEU A 235 15.38 21.01 -6.12
N ILE A 236 15.21 20.11 -5.15
CA ILE A 236 15.75 18.74 -5.23
C ILE A 236 15.10 17.97 -6.38
N ASP A 237 13.77 17.99 -6.49
CA ASP A 237 13.05 17.32 -7.57
C ASP A 237 13.45 17.88 -8.94
N THR A 238 13.46 19.20 -9.09
CA THR A 238 13.84 19.85 -10.36
C THR A 238 15.24 19.45 -10.80
N TYR A 239 16.20 19.44 -9.87
CA TYR A 239 17.55 19.00 -10.17
C TYR A 239 17.63 17.50 -10.49
N HIS A 240 16.89 16.67 -9.76
CA HIS A 240 16.85 15.22 -9.99
C HIS A 240 16.34 14.87 -11.39
N PHE A 241 15.22 15.45 -11.81
CA PHE A 241 14.60 15.09 -13.09
C PHE A 241 15.22 15.80 -14.30
N HIS A 242 15.62 17.06 -14.17
CA HIS A 242 16.11 17.85 -15.31
C HIS A 242 17.64 18.01 -15.36
N GLY A 243 18.36 17.65 -14.29
CA GLY A 243 19.80 17.92 -14.15
C GLY A 243 20.16 19.42 -14.07
N SER A 244 19.16 20.30 -14.00
CA SER A 244 19.29 21.75 -13.96
C SER A 244 18.18 22.35 -13.11
N LEU A 245 18.27 23.65 -12.79
CA LEU A 245 17.21 24.36 -12.05
C LEU A 245 16.18 25.05 -12.98
N ASN A 246 16.22 24.71 -14.28
CA ASN A 246 15.27 25.25 -15.26
C ASN A 246 14.02 24.38 -15.31
N GLY A 247 12.85 25.02 -15.39
CA GLY A 247 11.55 24.34 -15.43
C GLY A 247 11.20 23.69 -14.08
N LEU A 248 10.75 24.50 -13.12
CA LEU A 248 10.46 24.04 -11.75
C LEU A 248 9.45 22.88 -11.74
N VAL A 249 9.84 21.77 -11.11
CA VAL A 249 8.98 20.60 -10.90
C VAL A 249 8.21 20.77 -9.60
N ILE A 250 6.91 21.05 -9.71
CA ILE A 250 6.00 21.14 -8.57
C ILE A 250 5.11 19.90 -8.58
N ALA A 251 5.65 18.76 -8.13
CA ALA A 251 4.99 17.46 -8.23
C ALA A 251 3.56 17.44 -7.64
N PRO A 252 3.26 18.02 -6.44
CA PRO A 252 1.90 18.05 -5.92
C PRO A 252 0.91 18.81 -6.82
N LEU A 253 1.35 19.89 -7.47
CA LEU A 253 0.52 20.67 -8.39
C LEU A 253 0.27 19.89 -9.68
N ASN A 254 1.31 19.28 -10.25
CA ASN A 254 1.19 18.43 -11.43
C ASN A 254 0.24 17.26 -11.18
N ASN A 255 0.30 16.67 -9.98
CA ASN A 255 -0.63 15.62 -9.56
C ASN A 255 -2.09 16.08 -9.54
N ILE A 256 -2.37 17.28 -9.02
CA ILE A 256 -3.72 17.86 -9.03
C ILE A 256 -4.19 18.12 -10.46
N LEU A 257 -3.35 18.72 -11.30
CA LEU A 257 -3.69 19.03 -12.69
C LEU A 257 -4.00 17.74 -13.46
N TYR A 258 -3.19 16.70 -13.29
CA TYR A 258 -3.41 15.39 -13.90
C TYR A 258 -4.74 14.75 -13.42
N ASN A 259 -4.99 14.76 -12.11
CA ASN A 259 -6.18 14.15 -11.50
C ASN A 259 -7.45 15.01 -11.57
N THR A 260 -7.38 16.20 -12.15
CA THR A 260 -8.58 17.00 -12.44
C THR A 260 -9.22 16.58 -13.76
N ASP A 261 -8.45 15.98 -14.67
CA ASP A 261 -8.96 15.46 -15.94
C ASP A 261 -9.62 14.08 -15.77
N TYR A 262 -10.91 14.01 -16.07
CA TYR A 262 -11.70 12.78 -16.02
C TYR A 262 -11.14 11.69 -16.93
N ASN A 263 -10.60 12.05 -18.10
CA ASN A 263 -10.05 11.07 -19.05
C ASN A 263 -8.80 10.38 -18.48
N ASN A 264 -8.00 11.11 -17.71
CA ASN A 264 -6.86 10.53 -17.00
C ASN A 264 -7.32 9.64 -15.85
N LEU A 265 -8.33 10.05 -15.08
CA LEU A 265 -8.91 9.21 -14.01
C LEU A 265 -9.50 7.91 -14.56
N ALA A 266 -10.16 7.97 -15.72
CA ALA A 266 -10.78 6.81 -16.34
C ALA A 266 -9.76 5.70 -16.65
N LYS A 267 -8.51 6.06 -16.95
CA LYS A 267 -7.42 5.08 -17.16
C LYS A 267 -7.09 4.29 -15.89
N HIS A 268 -7.26 4.89 -14.72
CA HIS A 268 -6.95 4.28 -13.42
C HIS A 268 -8.18 3.63 -12.76
N GLY A 269 -9.34 3.67 -13.41
CA GLY A 269 -10.58 3.11 -12.87
C GLY A 269 -11.38 4.13 -12.07
N ILE A 270 -12.69 4.16 -12.34
CA ILE A 270 -13.66 5.05 -11.71
C ILE A 270 -14.64 4.22 -10.92
N HIS A 271 -14.95 4.68 -9.72
CA HIS A 271 -15.84 4.01 -8.80
C HIS A 271 -17.04 4.90 -8.45
N PRO A 272 -18.19 4.30 -8.11
CA PRO A 272 -19.28 5.05 -7.50
C PRO A 272 -18.83 5.76 -6.23
N LEU A 273 -19.33 6.98 -5.98
CA LEU A 273 -18.88 7.82 -4.85
C LEU A 273 -19.12 7.21 -3.45
N TYR A 274 -19.97 6.19 -3.35
CA TYR A 274 -20.24 5.47 -2.12
C TYR A 274 -19.25 4.34 -1.83
N THR A 275 -18.31 4.04 -2.72
CA THR A 275 -17.39 2.88 -2.61
C THR A 275 -16.55 2.94 -1.35
N HIS A 276 -15.97 4.09 -1.03
CA HIS A 276 -15.22 4.26 0.21
C HIS A 276 -16.07 4.00 1.46
N LEU A 277 -17.30 4.50 1.49
CA LEU A 277 -18.17 4.43 2.67
C LEU A 277 -18.82 3.05 2.84
N LEU A 278 -19.29 2.44 1.76
CA LEU A 278 -20.10 1.21 1.80
C LEU A 278 -19.31 -0.07 1.49
N ILE A 279 -18.13 0.03 0.89
CA ILE A 279 -17.31 -1.13 0.49
C ILE A 279 -15.98 -1.09 1.25
N ASN A 280 -15.13 -0.08 1.00
CA ASN A 280 -13.77 -0.05 1.54
C ASN A 280 -13.75 0.09 3.08
N TYR A 281 -14.58 0.96 3.65
CA TYR A 281 -14.63 1.14 5.12
C TYR A 281 -15.13 -0.12 5.85
N PRO A 282 -16.23 -0.79 5.44
CA PRO A 282 -16.59 -2.10 5.97
C PRO A 282 -15.53 -3.18 5.74
N GLN A 283 -14.83 -3.18 4.61
CA GLN A 283 -13.75 -4.13 4.35
C GLN A 283 -12.56 -3.93 5.30
N ILE A 284 -12.22 -2.69 5.66
CA ILE A 284 -11.14 -2.40 6.62
C ILE A 284 -11.52 -2.80 8.04
N PHE A 285 -12.73 -2.44 8.49
CA PHE A 285 -13.12 -2.56 9.90
C PHE A 285 -13.96 -3.80 10.22
N GLY A 286 -14.54 -4.47 9.22
CA GLY A 286 -15.37 -5.66 9.38
C GLY A 286 -16.40 -5.50 10.51
N PRO A 287 -16.44 -6.40 11.51
CA PRO A 287 -17.40 -6.31 12.61
C PRO A 287 -17.17 -5.12 13.55
N LEU A 288 -15.99 -4.47 13.51
CA LEU A 288 -15.65 -3.35 14.40
C LEU A 288 -16.50 -2.10 14.13
N ILE A 289 -17.11 -1.98 12.94
CA ILE A 289 -18.01 -0.88 12.58
C ILE A 289 -19.13 -0.66 13.61
N PHE A 290 -19.59 -1.74 14.27
CA PHE A 290 -20.67 -1.68 15.27
C PHE A 290 -20.25 -1.06 16.62
N LEU A 291 -18.94 -0.80 16.82
CA LEU A 291 -18.40 -0.08 17.98
C LEU A 291 -17.89 1.34 17.62
N LEU A 292 -17.98 1.72 16.35
CA LEU A 292 -17.61 3.03 15.81
C LEU A 292 -18.86 3.89 15.58
N TYR A 293 -18.67 5.14 15.19
CA TYR A 293 -19.78 6.01 14.78
C TYR A 293 -20.54 5.40 13.59
N PRO A 294 -21.89 5.45 13.54
CA PRO A 294 -22.81 6.18 14.43
C PRO A 294 -23.21 5.46 15.73
N PHE A 295 -22.77 4.21 15.92
CA PHE A 295 -23.14 3.38 17.07
C PHE A 295 -22.41 3.80 18.37
N GLY A 296 -21.19 4.31 18.26
CA GLY A 296 -20.44 4.97 19.33
C GLY A 296 -20.33 6.48 19.11
N LYS A 297 -20.75 7.29 20.09
CA LYS A 297 -20.79 8.78 19.97
C LYS A 297 -19.82 9.51 20.90
N GLU A 298 -19.03 8.79 21.69
CA GLU A 298 -18.23 9.38 22.76
C GLU A 298 -17.06 10.23 22.25
N TYR A 299 -16.57 9.92 21.05
CA TYR A 299 -15.35 10.49 20.51
C TYR A 299 -15.60 11.54 19.42
N ILE A 300 -16.85 11.94 19.16
CA ILE A 300 -17.21 12.83 18.04
C ILE A 300 -16.47 14.18 18.05
N ASN A 301 -16.04 14.60 19.24
CA ASN A 301 -15.35 15.86 19.42
C ASN A 301 -13.83 15.69 19.46
N THR A 302 -13.25 14.49 19.30
CA THR A 302 -11.80 14.29 19.37
C THR A 302 -11.11 14.63 18.06
N THR A 303 -9.83 15.02 18.15
CA THR A 303 -9.01 15.35 16.97
C THR A 303 -8.89 14.15 16.02
N MET A 304 -8.78 12.94 16.56
CA MET A 304 -8.70 11.68 15.79
C MET A 304 -10.00 11.41 15.03
N PHE A 305 -11.16 11.60 15.67
CA PHE A 305 -12.45 11.43 15.01
C PHE A 305 -12.64 12.44 13.87
N LEU A 306 -12.35 13.72 14.13
CA LEU A 306 -12.47 14.77 13.12
C LEU A 306 -11.58 14.48 11.91
N SER A 307 -10.34 14.04 12.13
CA SER A 307 -9.45 13.63 11.04
C SER A 307 -9.98 12.43 10.27
N CYS A 308 -10.49 11.40 10.98
CA CYS A 308 -11.07 10.21 10.34
C CYS A 308 -12.25 10.56 9.43
N VAL A 309 -13.16 11.41 9.91
CA VAL A 309 -14.31 11.88 9.12
C VAL A 309 -13.86 12.77 7.97
N SER A 310 -12.86 13.61 8.19
CA SER A 310 -12.27 14.48 7.16
C SER A 310 -11.77 13.67 5.97
N GLY A 311 -10.87 12.71 6.23
CA GLY A 311 -10.32 11.87 5.17
C GLY A 311 -11.39 11.03 4.48
N LEU A 312 -12.27 10.37 5.26
CA LEU A 312 -13.32 9.53 4.71
C LEU A 312 -14.27 10.30 3.79
N LEU A 313 -14.77 11.47 4.21
CA LEU A 313 -15.71 12.25 3.39
C LEU A 313 -15.03 12.85 2.17
N SER A 314 -13.85 13.46 2.34
CA SER A 314 -13.17 14.14 1.25
C SER A 314 -12.67 13.19 0.17
N LEU A 315 -12.11 12.03 0.56
CA LEU A 315 -11.70 11.01 -0.41
C LEU A 315 -12.91 10.35 -1.09
N SER A 316 -14.06 10.26 -0.41
CA SER A 316 -15.31 9.76 -1.03
C SER A 316 -15.89 10.69 -2.10
N LEU A 317 -15.42 11.95 -2.21
CA LEU A 317 -15.82 12.85 -3.28
C LEU A 317 -15.00 12.67 -4.56
N ILE A 318 -13.84 12.00 -4.47
CA ILE A 318 -12.97 11.74 -5.61
C ILE A 318 -13.45 10.43 -6.27
N PRO A 319 -13.64 10.38 -7.60
CA PRO A 319 -14.19 9.18 -8.27
C PRO A 319 -13.27 7.95 -8.21
N HIS A 320 -11.95 8.14 -8.09
CA HIS A 320 -10.99 7.06 -7.96
C HIS A 320 -10.85 6.64 -6.49
N GLN A 321 -11.45 5.51 -6.12
CA GLN A 321 -11.67 5.09 -4.73
C GLN A 321 -11.12 3.70 -4.41
N GLU A 322 -9.83 3.65 -4.08
CA GLU A 322 -9.16 2.41 -3.71
C GLU A 322 -9.00 2.26 -2.20
N LEU A 323 -9.09 1.02 -1.69
CA LEU A 323 -9.03 0.74 -0.25
C LEU A 323 -7.76 1.32 0.42
N ARG A 324 -6.62 1.29 -0.26
CA ARG A 324 -5.33 1.77 0.27
C ARG A 324 -5.34 3.26 0.64
N PHE A 325 -6.18 4.08 0.02
CA PHE A 325 -6.29 5.50 0.38
C PHE A 325 -6.87 5.69 1.78
N LEU A 326 -7.57 4.69 2.32
CA LEU A 326 -8.14 4.72 3.67
C LEU A 326 -7.27 4.05 4.73
N ILE A 327 -6.04 3.60 4.40
CA ILE A 327 -5.10 3.04 5.39
C ILE A 327 -4.91 3.97 6.60
N PRO A 328 -4.76 5.30 6.44
CA PRO A 328 -4.62 6.21 7.59
C PRO A 328 -5.84 6.21 8.52
N ALA A 329 -7.03 5.77 8.07
CA ALA A 329 -8.23 5.72 8.91
C ALA A 329 -8.10 4.77 10.10
N VAL A 330 -7.28 3.71 10.00
CA VAL A 330 -7.22 2.64 11.00
C VAL A 330 -6.81 3.14 12.38
N PRO A 331 -5.63 3.78 12.57
CA PRO A 331 -5.26 4.31 13.88
C PRO A 331 -6.24 5.39 14.39
N LEU A 332 -6.89 6.13 13.49
CA LEU A 332 -7.86 7.17 13.84
C LEU A 332 -9.17 6.58 14.38
N ALA A 333 -9.77 5.67 13.63
CA ALA A 333 -11.01 5.01 14.00
C ALA A 333 -10.82 4.12 15.24
N CYS A 334 -9.69 3.40 15.34
CA CYS A 334 -9.41 2.56 16.51
C CYS A 334 -9.25 3.38 17.80
N SER A 335 -8.83 4.64 17.71
CA SER A 335 -8.80 5.58 18.84
C SER A 335 -10.21 6.01 19.29
N CYS A 336 -11.24 5.74 18.49
CA CYS A 336 -12.63 6.18 18.70
C CYS A 336 -13.60 5.03 19.01
N ILE A 337 -13.10 3.86 19.44
CA ILE A 337 -13.94 2.69 19.75
C ILE A 337 -14.69 2.86 21.08
N SER A 338 -16.02 2.73 21.06
CA SER A 338 -16.86 2.72 22.26
C SER A 338 -17.13 1.30 22.75
N LEU A 339 -16.80 1.03 24.03
CA LEU A 339 -17.10 -0.22 24.72
C LEU A 339 -18.24 -0.07 25.75
N LYS A 340 -18.94 1.07 25.78
CA LYS A 340 -20.02 1.33 26.75
C LYS A 340 -21.34 0.60 26.46
N ARG A 341 -21.43 -0.08 25.32
CA ARG A 341 -22.59 -0.93 24.99
C ARG A 341 -22.60 -2.18 25.87
N SER A 342 -23.58 -3.07 25.66
CA SER A 342 -23.66 -4.35 26.37
C SER A 342 -22.33 -5.11 26.32
N ARG A 343 -21.80 -5.48 27.49
CA ARG A 343 -20.56 -6.27 27.64
C ARG A 343 -20.58 -7.54 26.78
N LYS A 344 -21.74 -8.21 26.66
CA LYS A 344 -21.90 -9.41 25.82
C LYS A 344 -21.68 -9.10 24.34
N LEU A 345 -22.29 -8.02 23.84
CA LEU A 345 -22.15 -7.61 22.44
C LEU A 345 -20.74 -7.13 22.12
N SER A 346 -20.14 -6.29 22.97
CA SER A 346 -18.75 -5.84 22.76
C SER A 346 -17.77 -7.02 22.79
N SER A 347 -17.97 -8.01 23.67
CA SER A 347 -17.15 -9.23 23.69
C SER A 347 -17.31 -10.06 22.41
N LEU A 348 -18.54 -10.21 21.89
CA LEU A 348 -18.79 -10.89 20.62
C LEU A 348 -18.09 -10.18 19.46
N ILE A 349 -18.24 -8.85 19.35
CA ILE A 349 -17.62 -8.06 18.29
C ILE A 349 -16.09 -8.17 18.34
N ILE A 350 -15.47 -8.12 19.53
CA ILE A 350 -14.02 -8.30 19.67
C ILE A 350 -13.57 -9.68 19.20
N LYS A 351 -14.32 -10.75 19.53
CA LYS A 351 -14.00 -12.11 19.05
C LYS A 351 -14.10 -12.19 17.52
N LEU A 352 -15.18 -11.66 16.94
CA LEU A 352 -15.36 -11.61 15.50
C LEU A 352 -14.26 -10.77 14.82
N TRP A 353 -13.84 -9.67 15.43
CA TRP A 353 -12.74 -8.83 14.96
C TRP A 353 -11.43 -9.62 14.86
N ILE A 354 -11.06 -10.39 15.89
CA ILE A 354 -9.83 -11.19 15.85
C ILE A 354 -9.91 -12.28 14.77
N VAL A 355 -11.04 -12.98 14.65
CA VAL A 355 -11.24 -13.99 13.59
C VAL A 355 -11.17 -13.36 12.20
N PHE A 356 -11.87 -12.23 12.02
CA PHE A 356 -11.87 -11.46 10.78
C PHE A 356 -10.44 -11.08 10.36
N ASN A 357 -9.66 -10.50 11.27
CA ASN A 357 -8.29 -10.10 10.96
C ASN A 357 -7.37 -11.30 10.73
N ALA A 358 -7.52 -12.40 11.44
CA ALA A 358 -6.74 -13.62 11.19
C ALA A 358 -6.98 -14.16 9.77
N ILE A 359 -8.24 -14.17 9.31
CA ILE A 359 -8.61 -14.56 7.95
C ILE A 359 -8.01 -13.57 6.93
N MET A 360 -8.19 -12.26 7.15
CA MET A 360 -7.68 -11.24 6.24
C MET A 360 -6.15 -11.20 6.16
N ILE A 361 -5.44 -11.51 7.26
CA ILE A 361 -3.98 -11.66 7.26
C ILE A 361 -3.56 -12.82 6.37
N LEU A 362 -4.24 -13.96 6.44
CA LEU A 362 -3.94 -15.10 5.57
C LEU A 362 -4.20 -14.76 4.09
N PHE A 363 -5.35 -14.18 3.78
CA PHE A 363 -5.69 -13.85 2.39
C PHE A 363 -4.81 -12.73 1.85
N MET A 364 -4.77 -11.56 2.48
CA MET A 364 -4.08 -10.39 1.94
C MET A 364 -2.57 -10.39 2.22
N GLY A 365 -2.14 -11.01 3.32
CA GLY A 365 -0.75 -10.98 3.77
C GLY A 365 0.06 -12.23 3.43
N VAL A 366 -0.55 -13.27 2.85
CA VAL A 366 0.17 -14.48 2.42
C VAL A 366 -0.24 -14.87 1.00
N LEU A 367 -1.53 -15.05 0.75
CA LEU A 367 -2.02 -15.67 -0.49
C LEU A 367 -2.12 -14.70 -1.67
N HIS A 368 -2.66 -13.51 -1.46
CA HIS A 368 -2.98 -12.54 -2.51
C HIS A 368 -1.73 -12.19 -3.32
N GLN A 369 -1.69 -12.69 -4.56
CA GLN A 369 -0.57 -12.57 -5.49
C GLN A 369 0.81 -12.97 -4.89
N GLY A 370 0.83 -13.79 -3.84
CA GLY A 370 2.04 -14.03 -3.02
C GLY A 370 3.16 -14.83 -3.68
N GLY A 371 2.87 -15.52 -4.78
CA GLY A 371 3.87 -16.25 -5.55
C GLY A 371 4.58 -15.43 -6.65
N VAL A 372 4.20 -14.16 -6.87
CA VAL A 372 4.86 -13.31 -7.89
C VAL A 372 6.32 -13.03 -7.51
N VAL A 373 6.59 -12.54 -6.30
CA VAL A 373 7.97 -12.25 -5.85
C VAL A 373 8.86 -13.51 -5.82
N PRO A 374 8.39 -14.67 -5.31
CA PRO A 374 9.14 -15.93 -5.41
C PRO A 374 9.39 -16.38 -6.85
N ALA A 375 8.44 -16.18 -7.78
CA ALA A 375 8.64 -16.49 -9.19
C ALA A 375 9.76 -15.62 -9.79
N MET A 376 9.81 -14.33 -9.43
CA MET A 376 10.93 -13.45 -9.82
C MET A 376 12.25 -13.94 -9.23
N SER A 377 12.29 -14.33 -7.96
CA SER A 377 13.50 -14.88 -7.36
C SER A 377 13.96 -16.19 -8.01
N PHE A 378 13.04 -17.03 -8.49
CA PHE A 378 13.37 -18.22 -9.26
C PHE A 378 13.98 -17.84 -10.61
N LEU A 379 13.32 -16.95 -11.36
CA LEU A 379 13.82 -16.45 -12.65
C LEU A 379 15.21 -15.82 -12.52
N ASP A 380 15.47 -15.05 -11.47
CA ASP A 380 16.78 -14.43 -11.21
C ASP A 380 17.93 -15.46 -11.23
N ASN A 381 17.69 -16.68 -10.71
CA ASN A 381 18.69 -17.75 -10.70
C ASN A 381 18.78 -18.52 -12.02
N GLU A 382 17.71 -18.56 -12.81
CA GLU A 382 17.66 -19.26 -14.10
C GLU A 382 18.16 -18.41 -15.27
N LEU A 383 18.11 -17.08 -15.14
CA LEU A 383 18.55 -16.14 -16.17
C LEU A 383 20.09 -16.10 -16.25
N GLY A 384 20.63 -16.57 -17.37
CA GLY A 384 22.07 -16.56 -17.63
C GLY A 384 22.40 -16.49 -19.13
N GLY A 385 22.88 -15.32 -19.57
CA GLY A 385 23.56 -15.06 -20.86
C GLY A 385 22.71 -15.12 -22.14
N ASP A 386 21.63 -15.88 -22.16
CA ASP A 386 20.74 -16.04 -23.31
C ASP A 386 19.70 -14.90 -23.38
N THR A 387 19.35 -14.48 -24.59
CA THR A 387 18.24 -13.53 -24.77
C THR A 387 16.94 -14.17 -24.28
N THR A 388 16.16 -13.40 -23.53
CA THR A 388 14.99 -13.90 -22.82
C THR A 388 13.73 -13.05 -23.06
N ALA A 389 12.60 -13.73 -23.24
CA ALA A 389 11.27 -13.14 -23.22
C ALA A 389 10.53 -13.55 -21.94
N LEU A 390 10.11 -12.58 -21.14
CA LEU A 390 9.33 -12.80 -19.92
C LEU A 390 7.88 -12.41 -20.16
N LEU A 391 6.96 -13.36 -20.01
CA LEU A 391 5.54 -13.16 -20.23
C LEU A 391 4.80 -13.30 -18.89
N PHE A 392 3.98 -12.33 -18.54
CA PHE A 392 3.18 -12.35 -17.31
C PHE A 392 1.70 -12.29 -17.66
N TRP A 393 0.89 -13.22 -17.15
CA TRP A 393 -0.54 -13.26 -17.44
C TRP A 393 -1.39 -13.53 -16.21
N ARG A 394 -2.43 -12.71 -16.02
CA ARG A 394 -3.33 -12.71 -14.86
C ARG A 394 -2.62 -12.59 -13.51
N THR A 395 -1.48 -11.90 -13.51
CA THR A 395 -0.77 -11.46 -12.31
C THR A 395 -0.78 -9.95 -12.22
N TYR A 396 -0.40 -9.40 -11.08
CA TYR A 396 -0.02 -7.99 -11.00
C TYR A 396 1.25 -7.70 -11.79
N LYS A 397 1.42 -6.41 -12.14
CA LYS A 397 2.60 -5.92 -12.86
C LYS A 397 3.87 -6.45 -12.17
N PRO A 398 4.77 -7.14 -12.89
CA PRO A 398 5.92 -7.79 -12.28
C PRO A 398 6.93 -6.76 -11.71
N PRO A 399 7.55 -7.02 -10.55
CA PRO A 399 8.64 -6.20 -10.03
C PRO A 399 9.96 -6.54 -10.76
N THR A 400 10.08 -6.07 -12.01
CA THR A 400 11.21 -6.36 -12.92
C THR A 400 12.57 -5.91 -12.39
N TRP A 401 12.59 -4.91 -11.51
CA TRP A 401 13.81 -4.43 -10.85
C TRP A 401 14.54 -5.52 -10.06
N LEU A 402 13.85 -6.58 -9.63
CA LEU A 402 14.47 -7.74 -8.98
C LEU A 402 15.41 -8.51 -9.90
N LEU A 403 15.20 -8.43 -11.22
CA LEU A 403 15.96 -9.15 -12.26
C LEU A 403 16.98 -8.24 -12.95
N LYS A 404 17.15 -6.99 -12.51
CA LYS A 404 17.93 -5.97 -13.23
C LYS A 404 19.40 -6.36 -13.44
N ASP A 405 19.98 -7.12 -12.52
CA ASP A 405 21.37 -7.55 -12.63
C ASP A 405 21.58 -8.56 -13.77
N HIS A 406 20.50 -9.22 -14.22
CA HIS A 406 20.49 -10.26 -15.24
C HIS A 406 19.83 -9.81 -16.56
N LEU A 407 18.78 -8.99 -16.48
CA LEU A 407 18.11 -8.37 -17.62
C LEU A 407 18.80 -7.03 -17.92
N GLY A 408 19.64 -6.99 -18.95
CA GLY A 408 20.41 -5.80 -19.31
C GLY A 408 19.53 -4.59 -19.68
N SER A 409 19.30 -4.37 -20.99
CA SER A 409 18.41 -3.31 -21.47
C SER A 409 17.05 -3.88 -21.88
N CYS A 410 16.27 -4.31 -20.90
CA CYS A 410 14.96 -4.93 -21.15
C CYS A 410 13.98 -3.94 -21.79
N ALA A 411 13.26 -4.39 -22.83
CA ALA A 411 12.11 -3.67 -23.37
C ALA A 411 10.85 -4.07 -22.58
N TYR A 412 10.08 -3.09 -22.14
CA TYR A 412 8.85 -3.31 -21.39
C TYR A 412 7.65 -3.03 -22.28
N PHE A 413 6.73 -3.99 -22.35
CA PHE A 413 5.45 -3.84 -23.03
C PHE A 413 4.32 -4.16 -22.07
N ASN A 414 3.26 -3.36 -22.09
CA ASN A 414 2.09 -3.58 -21.25
C ASN A 414 0.79 -3.37 -22.03
N ARG A 415 -0.29 -4.02 -21.56
CA ARG A 415 -1.60 -3.93 -22.21
C ARG A 415 -2.18 -2.50 -22.25
N ASP A 416 -1.88 -1.66 -21.27
CA ASP A 416 -2.50 -0.34 -21.13
C ASP A 416 -1.92 0.69 -22.12
N GLU A 417 -0.65 0.52 -22.48
CA GLU A 417 0.12 1.46 -23.30
C GLU A 417 0.37 0.92 -24.71
N ASP A 418 0.47 -0.40 -24.87
CA ASP A 418 0.86 -1.04 -26.12
C ASP A 418 -0.27 -1.90 -26.73
N ASN A 419 -0.33 -1.89 -28.06
CA ASN A 419 -1.15 -2.84 -28.80
C ASN A 419 -0.41 -4.17 -28.95
N LEU A 420 -0.48 -5.01 -27.90
CA LEU A 420 0.23 -6.30 -27.81
C LEU A 420 -0.04 -7.23 -29.02
N LEU A 421 -1.18 -7.08 -29.70
CA LEU A 421 -1.53 -7.90 -30.86
C LEU A 421 -0.79 -7.47 -32.13
N ASP A 422 -0.32 -6.23 -32.24
CA ASP A 422 0.29 -5.70 -33.46
C ASP A 422 1.82 -5.51 -33.34
N LEU A 423 2.39 -5.76 -32.16
CA LEU A 423 3.83 -5.70 -31.95
C LEU A 423 4.58 -6.79 -32.71
N ASP A 424 5.64 -6.38 -33.41
CA ASP A 424 6.59 -7.28 -34.08
C ASP A 424 7.67 -7.76 -33.11
N TYR A 425 7.34 -8.77 -32.31
CA TYR A 425 8.24 -9.36 -31.32
C TYR A 425 9.49 -10.01 -31.92
N ALA A 426 9.46 -10.38 -33.21
CA ALA A 426 10.61 -10.96 -33.90
C ALA A 426 11.71 -9.92 -34.15
N SER A 427 11.34 -8.64 -34.30
CA SER A 427 12.28 -7.54 -34.52
C SER A 427 13.05 -7.11 -33.26
N ILE A 428 12.65 -7.59 -32.09
CA ILE A 428 13.24 -7.20 -30.81
C ILE A 428 14.48 -8.05 -30.56
N GLU A 429 15.66 -7.45 -30.63
CA GLU A 429 16.95 -8.16 -30.42
C GLU A 429 17.32 -8.33 -28.94
N ARG A 430 16.88 -7.41 -28.07
CA ARG A 430 17.15 -7.39 -26.63
C ARG A 430 16.14 -8.20 -25.82
N ASP A 431 16.43 -8.40 -24.53
CA ASP A 431 15.47 -8.98 -23.59
C ASP A 431 14.19 -8.14 -23.55
N TYR A 432 13.05 -8.78 -23.36
CA TYR A 432 11.81 -8.05 -23.19
C TYR A 432 10.85 -8.74 -22.22
N SER A 433 10.04 -7.91 -21.57
CA SER A 433 8.98 -8.34 -20.67
C SER A 433 7.64 -7.85 -21.21
N VAL A 434 6.67 -8.75 -21.32
CA VAL A 434 5.30 -8.46 -21.72
C VAL A 434 4.38 -8.72 -20.54
N ASP A 435 3.73 -7.67 -20.06
CA ASP A 435 2.67 -7.77 -19.06
C ASP A 435 1.30 -7.79 -19.75
N PHE A 436 0.70 -8.98 -19.81
CA PHE A 436 -0.64 -9.16 -20.35
C PHE A 436 -1.73 -8.77 -19.33
N MET A 437 -1.43 -8.64 -18.04
CA MET A 437 -2.44 -8.39 -17.02
C MET A 437 -3.65 -9.36 -17.16
N GLY A 438 -4.88 -8.86 -17.08
CA GLY A 438 -6.11 -9.60 -17.37
C GLY A 438 -6.48 -9.69 -18.86
N PHE A 439 -5.52 -9.80 -19.79
CA PHE A 439 -5.81 -9.96 -21.23
C PHE A 439 -6.70 -11.18 -21.47
N ASP A 440 -7.58 -11.08 -22.47
CA ASP A 440 -8.50 -12.16 -22.79
C ASP A 440 -7.74 -13.39 -23.31
N THR A 441 -8.32 -14.57 -23.08
CA THR A 441 -7.66 -15.84 -23.38
C THR A 441 -7.35 -16.02 -24.86
N ASP A 442 -8.25 -15.63 -25.77
CA ASP A 442 -8.05 -15.83 -27.21
C ASP A 442 -6.96 -14.89 -27.74
N GLY A 443 -6.98 -13.62 -27.32
CA GLY A 443 -5.95 -12.64 -27.61
C GLY A 443 -4.59 -13.09 -27.07
N PHE A 444 -4.54 -13.56 -25.83
CA PHE A 444 -3.31 -14.07 -25.20
C PHE A 444 -2.73 -15.24 -25.99
N VAL A 445 -3.52 -16.27 -26.27
CA VAL A 445 -3.07 -17.46 -27.02
C VAL A 445 -2.55 -17.06 -28.40
N LYS A 446 -3.24 -16.16 -29.10
CA LYS A 446 -2.81 -15.67 -30.42
C LYS A 446 -1.46 -14.95 -30.35
N THR A 447 -1.27 -14.06 -29.39
CA THR A 447 -0.02 -13.31 -29.23
C THR A 447 1.13 -14.22 -28.85
N VAL A 448 0.94 -15.12 -27.88
CA VAL A 448 1.99 -16.02 -27.41
C VAL A 448 2.36 -17.05 -28.48
N SER A 449 1.38 -17.59 -29.21
CA SER A 449 1.66 -18.50 -30.34
C SER A 449 2.49 -17.80 -31.41
N ARG A 450 2.20 -16.52 -31.69
CA ARG A 450 3.06 -15.72 -32.57
C ARG A 450 4.48 -15.60 -32.01
N ILE A 451 4.63 -15.17 -30.76
CA ILE A 451 5.95 -15.01 -30.09
C ILE A 451 6.78 -16.29 -30.20
N VAL A 452 6.18 -17.45 -29.89
CA VAL A 452 6.88 -18.74 -29.93
C VAL A 452 7.17 -19.18 -31.36
N SER A 453 6.24 -19.00 -32.31
CA SER A 453 6.42 -19.40 -33.72
C SER A 453 7.47 -18.57 -34.46
N THR A 454 7.59 -17.28 -34.12
CA THR A 454 8.56 -16.35 -34.72
C THR A 454 9.88 -16.32 -33.96
N ASN A 455 10.04 -17.14 -32.93
CA ASN A 455 11.28 -17.25 -32.17
C ASN A 455 12.35 -17.99 -33.00
N SER A 456 13.11 -17.24 -33.80
CA SER A 456 14.14 -17.77 -34.71
C SER A 456 15.48 -18.04 -34.05
N ASP A 457 15.74 -17.49 -32.86
CA ASP A 457 17.11 -17.25 -32.36
C ASP A 457 17.49 -18.03 -31.10
N GLY A 458 16.71 -19.05 -30.72
CA GLY A 458 16.98 -19.82 -29.49
C GLY A 458 16.70 -19.03 -28.20
N ARG A 459 15.95 -17.93 -28.29
CA ARG A 459 15.51 -17.12 -27.15
C ARG A 459 14.67 -17.98 -26.20
N LYS A 460 14.97 -17.89 -24.91
CA LYS A 460 14.16 -18.58 -23.89
C LYS A 460 12.90 -17.76 -23.63
N VAL A 461 11.74 -18.41 -23.69
CA VAL A 461 10.45 -17.76 -23.46
C VAL A 461 9.85 -18.33 -22.17
N TYR A 462 9.74 -17.50 -21.15
CA TYR A 462 9.15 -17.89 -19.87
C TYR A 462 7.78 -17.26 -19.70
N LEU A 463 6.83 -18.06 -19.24
CA LEU A 463 5.49 -17.60 -18.85
C LEU A 463 5.31 -17.74 -17.34
N VAL A 464 4.94 -16.66 -16.69
CA VAL A 464 4.51 -16.63 -15.29
C VAL A 464 3.00 -16.47 -15.27
N ALA A 465 2.30 -17.51 -14.80
CA ALA A 465 0.84 -17.53 -14.82
C ALA A 465 0.26 -18.34 -13.64
N PRO A 466 -0.84 -17.88 -13.02
CA PRO A 466 -1.49 -18.65 -11.97
C PRO A 466 -2.15 -19.93 -12.52
N PHE A 467 -2.33 -20.93 -11.65
CA PHE A 467 -2.90 -22.22 -12.05
C PHE A 467 -4.31 -22.10 -12.66
N ASN A 468 -5.13 -21.17 -12.17
CA ASN A 468 -6.46 -20.90 -12.73
C ASN A 468 -6.37 -20.44 -14.22
N ALA A 469 -5.36 -19.66 -14.58
CA ALA A 469 -5.12 -19.16 -15.91
C ALA A 469 -4.69 -20.31 -16.84
N MET A 470 -3.80 -21.18 -16.36
CA MET A 470 -3.31 -22.34 -17.11
C MET A 470 -4.41 -23.36 -17.46
N LEU A 471 -5.52 -23.41 -16.72
CA LEU A 471 -6.69 -24.20 -17.09
C LEU A 471 -7.25 -23.82 -18.47
N ASN A 472 -7.12 -22.54 -18.86
CA ASN A 472 -7.54 -22.07 -20.18
C ASN A 472 -6.60 -22.53 -21.30
N LEU A 473 -5.32 -22.78 -21.03
CA LEU A 473 -4.36 -23.21 -22.04
C LEU A 473 -4.45 -24.72 -22.28
N SER A 474 -4.51 -25.51 -21.21
CA SER A 474 -4.54 -26.98 -21.28
C SER A 474 -5.71 -27.58 -22.08
N ARG A 475 -6.78 -26.82 -22.32
CA ARG A 475 -8.00 -27.26 -23.03
C ARG A 475 -8.22 -26.55 -24.37
N ASN A 476 -7.34 -25.64 -24.77
CA ASN A 476 -7.55 -24.82 -25.94
C ASN A 476 -6.80 -25.40 -27.15
N GLU A 477 -7.54 -25.90 -28.13
CA GLU A 477 -7.01 -26.46 -29.37
C GLU A 477 -6.23 -25.45 -30.22
N LYS A 478 -6.39 -24.14 -29.96
CA LYS A 478 -5.64 -23.06 -30.62
C LYS A 478 -4.24 -22.83 -30.05
N VAL A 479 -3.84 -23.54 -29.00
CA VAL A 479 -2.51 -23.41 -28.41
C VAL A 479 -1.52 -24.16 -29.30
N GLU A 480 -0.68 -23.41 -30.02
CA GLU A 480 0.32 -23.93 -30.97
C GLU A 480 1.73 -23.99 -30.37
N PHE A 481 1.84 -24.13 -29.04
CA PHE A 481 3.12 -24.20 -28.33
C PHE A 481 3.06 -25.17 -27.16
N ASN A 482 4.20 -25.77 -26.84
CA ASN A 482 4.38 -26.63 -25.67
C ASN A 482 4.78 -25.79 -24.46
N PHE A 483 4.33 -26.17 -23.27
CA PHE A 483 4.72 -25.52 -22.02
C PHE A 483 5.14 -26.57 -20.98
N GLU A 484 6.34 -26.41 -20.45
CA GLU A 484 6.90 -27.25 -19.37
C GLU A 484 6.96 -26.44 -18.08
N GLU A 485 6.43 -26.99 -16.99
CA GLU A 485 6.50 -26.36 -15.67
C GLU A 485 7.91 -26.51 -15.10
N LEU A 486 8.59 -25.39 -14.88
CA LEU A 486 9.93 -25.37 -14.27
C LEU A 486 9.87 -25.19 -12.77
N TRP A 487 8.94 -24.37 -12.30
CA TRP A 487 8.76 -24.06 -10.89
C TRP A 487 7.30 -23.72 -10.60
N SER A 488 6.84 -24.08 -9.40
CA SER A 488 5.53 -23.65 -8.93
C SER A 488 5.44 -23.53 -7.41
N THR A 489 4.42 -22.81 -6.97
CA THR A 489 4.06 -22.71 -5.55
C THR A 489 2.55 -22.67 -5.39
N SER A 490 2.04 -23.28 -4.33
CA SER A 490 0.62 -23.18 -3.95
C SER A 490 0.30 -21.91 -3.15
N TRP A 491 1.32 -21.12 -2.75
CA TRP A 491 1.16 -19.90 -1.96
C TRP A 491 0.90 -18.69 -2.85
N HIS A 492 -0.15 -18.78 -3.66
CA HIS A 492 -0.61 -17.71 -4.53
C HIS A 492 -2.12 -17.83 -4.72
N TYR A 493 -2.82 -16.71 -4.73
CA TYR A 493 -4.23 -16.66 -5.04
C TYR A 493 -4.52 -15.43 -5.89
N ASP A 494 -4.95 -15.68 -7.13
CA ASP A 494 -5.48 -14.67 -8.04
C ASP A 494 -6.96 -14.45 -7.68
N MET A 495 -7.30 -13.25 -7.22
CA MET A 495 -8.65 -12.89 -6.78
C MET A 495 -9.51 -12.27 -7.88
N ASP A 496 -8.92 -12.00 -9.05
CA ASP A 496 -9.54 -11.14 -10.06
C ASP A 496 -10.14 -11.95 -11.24
N HIS A 497 -9.63 -13.16 -11.51
CA HIS A 497 -9.99 -13.91 -12.72
C HIS A 497 -10.63 -15.28 -12.44
N PHE A 498 -11.72 -15.30 -11.67
CA PHE A 498 -12.52 -16.51 -11.46
C PHE A 498 -13.49 -16.78 -12.62
N GLU A 499 -13.35 -17.94 -13.26
CA GLU A 499 -14.19 -18.40 -14.38
C GLU A 499 -15.01 -19.63 -13.97
N TYR A 500 -15.88 -19.45 -12.96
CA TYR A 500 -16.72 -20.53 -12.41
C TYR A 500 -17.60 -21.19 -13.49
N ASP A 501 -18.13 -20.41 -14.43
CA ASP A 501 -18.98 -20.92 -15.51
C ASP A 501 -18.25 -21.90 -16.44
N LYS A 502 -16.92 -21.75 -16.58
CA LYS A 502 -16.09 -22.62 -17.44
C LYS A 502 -15.52 -23.82 -16.70
N PHE A 503 -15.08 -23.62 -15.45
CA PHE A 503 -14.26 -24.62 -14.73
C PHE A 503 -14.85 -25.08 -13.39
N GLY A 504 -16.02 -24.57 -12.99
CA GLY A 504 -16.62 -24.81 -11.69
C GLY A 504 -15.65 -24.44 -10.56
N TYR A 505 -15.61 -25.28 -9.52
CA TYR A 505 -14.74 -25.06 -8.36
C TYR A 505 -13.23 -25.08 -8.66
N ARG A 506 -12.80 -25.62 -9.81
CA ARG A 506 -11.37 -25.65 -10.18
C ARG A 506 -10.81 -24.25 -10.43
N THR A 507 -11.65 -23.26 -10.72
CA THR A 507 -11.17 -21.88 -10.89
C THR A 507 -10.59 -21.28 -9.60
N PHE A 508 -10.89 -21.86 -8.43
CA PHE A 508 -10.41 -21.39 -7.12
C PHE A 508 -9.16 -22.15 -6.66
N ILE A 509 -8.46 -22.85 -7.55
CA ILE A 509 -7.22 -23.54 -7.20
C ILE A 509 -6.14 -22.48 -6.92
N PRO A 510 -5.54 -22.47 -5.71
CA PRO A 510 -4.43 -21.59 -5.41
C PRO A 510 -3.16 -22.10 -6.09
N GLY A 511 -2.34 -21.16 -6.55
CA GLY A 511 -0.99 -21.40 -6.99
C GLY A 511 -0.61 -20.67 -8.27
N ILE A 512 0.69 -20.62 -8.51
CA ILE A 512 1.32 -19.99 -9.67
C ILE A 512 2.53 -20.81 -10.09
N GLY A 513 2.80 -20.80 -11.40
CA GLY A 513 3.95 -21.47 -11.98
C GLY A 513 4.74 -20.57 -12.91
N VAL A 514 6.01 -20.95 -13.11
CA VAL A 514 6.89 -20.47 -14.16
C VAL A 514 7.03 -21.60 -15.18
N TYR A 515 6.70 -21.31 -16.43
CA TYR A 515 6.67 -22.28 -17.52
C TYR A 515 7.65 -21.89 -18.61
N CYS A 516 8.40 -22.85 -19.13
CA CYS A 516 9.19 -22.68 -20.34
C CYS A 516 8.30 -22.96 -21.56
N LEU A 517 8.21 -22.01 -22.49
CA LEU A 517 7.45 -22.17 -23.72
C LEU A 517 8.38 -22.59 -24.86
N THR A 518 8.00 -23.67 -25.54
CA THR A 518 8.72 -24.23 -26.69
C THR A 518 7.75 -24.45 -27.85
N ARG A 519 8.30 -24.58 -29.05
CA ARG A 519 7.50 -24.79 -30.25
C ARG A 519 6.80 -26.16 -30.26
#